data_AF-A0A6J4KH98-F1
#
_entry.id   AF-A0A6J4KH98-F1
#
_cell.length_a   1.000
_cell.length_b   1.000
_cell.length_c   1.000
_cell.angle_alpha   90.00
_cell.angle_beta   90.00
_cell.angle_gamma   90.00
#
_symmetry.space_group_name_H-M   'P 1'
#
loop_
_entity.id
_entity.type
_entity.pdbx_description
1 polymer ?
#
loop_
_entity_poly.entity_id
_entity_poly.type
_entity_poly.pdbx_seq_one_letter_code
_entity_poly.pdbx_strand_id
1 'polypeptide(L)'
;MATQSSPEQGTGQDKVTIPVSGMTCAACSGRVQRALAKQPGVQNANVNLMLRNATVEFDPSHTSPDTLVDAIRATGYGAELASPDLTAFQEQAAQDRAHEDEFRELRAKAGVSFAVAVVAMIVSMPLMAGEHGGHSVDPFMRWAMEWMNPALRSAMPWLYAIPRAALSWGLLVATLGVMAWAGRHFYTRAWTAFRHHSADMNTLVAVGTGAAFVYSVAATVAPGFFLRRGVQPDVYYEAVVFIIALILAGNAMEARAKRQTSAALRALADLQPKTARILRDGAEVDGPVDDVRHGDEVVVRPGERIPVDGEVVSGASAVDESMLTGESMPV
;
A
#
# COMPACT_ATOMS: atom_id res chain seq x y z
N MET A 1 -1.88 27.52 58.46
CA MET A 1 -2.46 28.11 57.23
C MET A 1 -1.50 27.81 56.10
N ALA A 2 -1.65 26.66 55.46
CA ALA A 2 -0.83 26.24 54.32
C ALA A 2 -1.66 26.48 53.06
N THR A 3 -1.14 27.36 52.22
CA THR A 3 -1.63 27.74 50.90
C THR A 3 -1.68 26.51 50.00
N GLN A 4 -2.87 26.14 49.55
CA GLN A 4 -3.08 25.14 48.50
C GLN A 4 -2.65 25.74 47.16
N SER A 5 -1.55 25.26 46.60
CA SER A 5 -1.19 25.49 45.20
C SER A 5 -2.13 24.65 44.32
N SER A 6 -2.86 25.33 43.44
CA SER A 6 -3.77 24.75 42.45
C SER A 6 -3.02 23.83 41.47
N PRO A 7 -3.65 22.76 40.94
CA PRO A 7 -3.10 22.05 39.79
C PRO A 7 -3.25 22.95 38.55
N GLU A 8 -2.13 23.31 37.94
CA GLU A 8 -2.12 23.94 36.61
C GLU A 8 -2.73 22.97 35.59
N GLN A 9 -3.88 23.37 35.04
CA GLN A 9 -4.54 22.70 33.94
C GLN A 9 -3.68 22.86 32.68
N GLY A 10 -3.02 21.77 32.27
CA GLY A 10 -2.45 21.66 30.93
C GLY A 10 -3.55 21.82 29.88
N THR A 11 -3.29 22.64 28.89
CA THR A 11 -4.16 22.95 27.74
C THR A 11 -4.84 21.70 27.18
N GLY A 12 -6.17 21.74 27.00
CA GLY A 12 -7.00 20.62 26.50
C GLY A 12 -6.65 20.19 25.07
N GLN A 13 -5.59 19.41 24.92
CA GLN A 13 -5.08 18.90 23.65
C GLN A 13 -4.80 17.42 23.80
N ASP A 14 -5.46 16.62 22.98
CA ASP A 14 -5.22 15.19 22.86
C ASP A 14 -4.47 14.89 21.57
N LYS A 15 -3.69 13.81 21.60
CA LYS A 15 -2.94 13.31 20.46
C LYS A 15 -3.40 11.90 20.13
N VAL A 16 -3.75 11.68 18.86
CA VAL A 16 -4.16 10.36 18.35
C VAL A 16 -3.34 9.99 17.13
N THR A 17 -2.97 8.71 17.03
CA THR A 17 -2.36 8.14 15.83
C THR A 17 -3.36 7.19 15.18
N ILE A 18 -3.75 7.51 13.94
CA ILE A 18 -4.77 6.78 13.18
C ILE A 18 -4.08 6.07 12.02
N PRO A 19 -4.08 4.73 11.97
CA PRO A 19 -3.70 3.97 10.78
C PRO A 19 -4.54 4.36 9.56
N VAL A 20 -3.87 4.64 8.43
CA VAL A 20 -4.52 5.03 7.17
C VAL A 20 -4.12 4.08 6.06
N SER A 21 -5.13 3.45 5.46
CA SER A 21 -4.98 2.44 4.42
C SER A 21 -5.27 3.00 3.03
N GLY A 22 -4.48 2.56 2.06
CA GLY A 22 -4.70 2.83 0.64
C GLY A 22 -4.05 4.09 0.08
N MET A 23 -3.24 4.81 0.86
CA MET A 23 -2.38 5.87 0.35
C MET A 23 -1.19 5.27 -0.41
N THR A 24 -0.98 5.67 -1.67
CA THR A 24 0.13 5.16 -2.49
C THR A 24 1.11 6.25 -2.93
N CYS A 25 0.79 7.53 -2.70
CA CYS A 25 1.49 8.66 -3.29
C CYS A 25 1.62 9.84 -2.32
N ALA A 26 2.60 10.72 -2.53
CA ALA A 26 2.76 11.94 -1.70
C ALA A 26 1.58 12.92 -1.86
N ALA A 27 0.94 12.95 -3.03
CA ALA A 27 -0.28 13.74 -3.24
C ALA A 27 -1.47 13.20 -2.41
N CYS A 28 -1.46 11.89 -2.13
CA CYS A 28 -2.47 11.18 -1.36
C CYS A 28 -2.38 11.57 0.12
N SER A 29 -1.17 11.54 0.71
CA SER A 29 -0.93 11.98 2.08
C SER A 29 -1.23 13.48 2.25
N GLY A 30 -0.85 14.32 1.28
CA GLY A 30 -1.18 15.75 1.31
C GLY A 30 -2.69 16.03 1.27
N ARG A 31 -3.49 15.19 0.59
CA ARG A 31 -4.95 15.31 0.57
C ARG A 31 -5.55 14.98 1.94
N VAL A 32 -5.13 13.87 2.54
CA VAL A 32 -5.56 13.44 3.89
C VAL A 32 -5.19 14.49 4.92
N GLN A 33 -3.94 14.98 4.87
CA GLN A 33 -3.46 16.00 5.80
C GLN A 33 -4.28 17.30 5.73
N ARG A 34 -4.59 17.77 4.51
CA ARG A 34 -5.46 18.95 4.32
C ARG A 34 -6.91 18.72 4.78
N ALA A 35 -7.41 17.49 4.70
CA ALA A 35 -8.76 17.17 5.18
C ALA A 35 -8.83 17.15 6.71
N LEU A 36 -7.80 16.59 7.35
CA LEU A 36 -7.65 16.57 8.81
C LEU A 36 -7.43 17.97 9.38
N ALA A 37 -6.53 18.76 8.79
CA ALA A 37 -6.25 20.14 9.21
C ALA A 37 -7.45 21.09 9.05
N LYS A 38 -8.50 20.70 8.32
CA LYS A 38 -9.76 21.45 8.19
C LYS A 38 -10.80 21.08 9.24
N GLN A 39 -10.59 20.02 10.03
CA GLN A 39 -11.54 19.64 11.06
C GLN A 39 -11.50 20.64 12.22
N PRO A 40 -12.66 20.98 12.81
CA PRO A 40 -12.71 21.90 13.96
C PRO A 40 -11.85 21.39 15.12
N GLY A 41 -11.06 22.27 15.75
CA GLY A 41 -10.24 21.87 16.90
C GLY A 41 -8.96 21.09 16.55
N VAL A 42 -8.70 20.77 15.28
CA VAL A 42 -7.39 20.21 14.87
C VAL A 42 -6.36 21.34 14.80
N GLN A 43 -5.29 21.19 15.59
CA GLN A 43 -4.20 22.16 15.65
C GLN A 43 -3.06 21.73 14.75
N ASN A 44 -2.73 20.44 14.77
CA ASN A 44 -1.68 19.87 13.95
C ASN A 44 -2.12 18.52 13.39
N ALA A 45 -1.80 18.28 12.13
CA ALA A 45 -2.04 16.99 11.47
C ALA A 45 -0.82 16.66 10.60
N ASN A 46 -0.17 15.54 10.91
CA ASN A 46 0.95 15.03 10.13
C ASN A 46 0.60 13.64 9.60
N VAL A 47 0.72 13.45 8.30
CA VAL A 47 0.41 12.18 7.63
C VAL A 47 1.69 11.58 7.08
N ASN A 48 2.08 10.44 7.63
CA ASN A 48 3.28 9.74 7.21
C ASN A 48 2.93 8.63 6.20
N LEU A 49 3.29 8.85 4.93
CA LEU A 49 3.04 7.88 3.86
C LEU A 49 3.78 6.56 4.07
N MET A 50 4.99 6.59 4.65
CA MET A 50 5.81 5.39 4.86
C MET A 50 5.30 4.55 6.03
N LEU A 51 4.89 5.21 7.11
CA LEU A 51 4.32 4.54 8.29
C LEU A 51 2.83 4.24 8.16
N ARG A 52 2.17 4.70 7.09
CA ARG A 52 0.73 4.52 6.84
C ARG A 52 -0.14 4.95 8.02
N ASN A 53 0.20 6.06 8.64
CA ASN A 53 -0.56 6.60 9.76
C ASN A 53 -0.67 8.14 9.66
N ALA A 54 -1.66 8.68 10.37
CA ALA A 54 -1.84 10.09 10.58
C ALA A 54 -1.78 10.36 12.08
N THR A 55 -0.87 11.23 12.51
CA THR A 55 -0.79 11.71 13.89
C THR A 55 -1.44 13.08 13.94
N VAL A 56 -2.45 13.22 14.80
CA VAL A 56 -3.29 14.41 14.89
C VAL A 56 -3.31 14.91 16.33
N GLU A 57 -3.04 16.20 16.50
CA GLU A 57 -3.20 16.93 17.75
C GLU A 57 -4.48 17.76 17.64
N PHE A 58 -5.44 17.47 18.52
CA PHE A 58 -6.78 18.04 18.45
C PHE A 58 -7.32 18.38 19.84
N ASP A 59 -8.26 19.31 19.88
CA ASP A 59 -9.01 19.65 21.07
C ASP A 59 -10.23 18.71 21.20
N PRO A 60 -10.28 17.86 22.25
CA PRO A 60 -11.36 16.88 22.45
C PRO A 60 -12.73 17.53 22.71
N SER A 61 -12.79 18.83 23.03
CA SER A 61 -14.05 19.55 23.18
C SER A 61 -14.71 19.93 21.83
N HIS A 62 -13.93 19.93 20.75
CA HIS A 62 -14.37 20.35 19.41
C HIS A 62 -14.41 19.21 18.39
N THR A 63 -13.62 18.14 18.56
CA THR A 63 -13.55 17.00 17.66
C THR A 63 -13.26 15.71 18.41
N SER A 64 -13.77 14.58 17.89
CA SER A 64 -13.47 13.24 18.41
C SER A 64 -12.59 12.42 17.45
N PRO A 65 -11.87 11.39 17.95
CA PRO A 65 -11.12 10.45 17.11
C PRO A 65 -11.96 9.80 16.00
N ASP A 66 -13.22 9.46 16.26
CA ASP A 66 -14.14 8.89 15.26
C ASP A 66 -14.44 9.89 14.14
N THR A 67 -14.61 11.17 14.48
CA THR A 67 -14.83 12.24 13.49
C THR A 67 -13.62 12.41 12.58
N LEU A 68 -12.40 12.28 13.13
CA LEU A 68 -11.16 12.29 12.36
C LEU A 68 -11.08 11.08 11.43
N VAL A 69 -11.45 9.89 11.89
CA VAL A 69 -11.53 8.68 11.05
C VAL A 69 -12.51 8.88 9.89
N ASP A 70 -13.69 9.42 10.16
CA ASP A 70 -14.70 9.67 9.12
C ASP A 70 -14.24 10.75 8.13
N ALA A 71 -13.52 11.78 8.59
CA ALA A 71 -12.89 12.75 7.72
C ALA A 71 -11.87 12.11 6.76
N ILE A 72 -11.07 11.14 7.23
CA ILE A 72 -10.15 10.38 6.39
C ILE A 72 -10.94 9.50 5.39
N ARG A 73 -11.98 8.80 5.85
CA ARG A 73 -12.83 7.96 4.99
C ARG A 73 -13.52 8.77 3.89
N ALA A 74 -13.95 9.98 4.20
CA ALA A 74 -14.54 10.90 3.22
C ALA A 74 -13.57 11.29 2.09
N THR A 75 -12.26 11.21 2.32
CA THR A 75 -11.24 11.41 1.25
C THR A 75 -11.00 10.18 0.37
N GLY A 76 -11.66 9.06 0.67
CA GLY A 76 -11.59 7.81 -0.09
C GLY A 76 -10.51 6.83 0.38
N TYR A 77 -9.95 7.03 1.58
CA TYR A 77 -8.96 6.14 2.19
C TYR A 77 -9.54 5.40 3.39
N GLY A 78 -9.00 4.22 3.72
CA GLY A 78 -9.42 3.48 4.91
C GLY A 78 -8.79 4.09 6.17
N ALA A 79 -9.53 4.14 7.28
CA ALA A 79 -9.02 4.52 8.59
C ALA A 79 -9.83 3.81 9.67
N GLU A 80 -9.14 3.32 10.70
CA GLU A 80 -9.71 2.63 11.87
C GLU A 80 -8.84 2.95 13.09
N LEU A 81 -9.45 3.13 14.26
CA LEU A 81 -8.73 3.36 15.50
C LEU A 81 -8.10 2.06 16.01
N ALA A 82 -6.94 2.18 16.63
CA ALA A 82 -6.26 1.09 17.30
C ALA A 82 -7.13 0.57 18.48
N SER A 83 -7.17 -0.74 18.66
CA SER A 83 -7.99 -1.36 19.71
C SER A 83 -7.32 -1.17 21.08
N PRO A 84 -8.01 -0.64 22.10
CA PRO A 84 -7.41 -0.29 23.39
C PRO A 84 -6.89 -1.48 24.22
N ASP A 85 -7.24 -2.71 23.84
CA ASP A 85 -6.91 -3.93 24.61
C ASP A 85 -5.56 -4.57 24.26
N LEU A 86 -4.82 -4.03 23.28
CA LEU A 86 -3.54 -4.59 22.84
C LEU A 86 -2.38 -3.88 23.52
N THR A 87 -1.45 -4.65 24.09
CA THR A 87 -0.16 -4.10 24.50
C THR A 87 0.60 -3.62 23.24
N ALA A 88 1.39 -2.55 23.36
CA ALA A 88 2.16 -1.99 22.23
C ALA A 88 3.00 -3.05 21.48
N PHE A 89 3.49 -4.08 22.19
CA PHE A 89 4.20 -5.22 21.59
C PHE A 89 3.29 -6.13 20.74
N GLN A 90 2.09 -6.45 21.25
CA GLN A 90 1.11 -7.25 20.51
C GLN A 90 0.59 -6.51 19.28
N GLU A 91 0.40 -5.21 19.41
CA GLU A 91 -0.05 -4.34 18.32
C GLU A 91 0.98 -4.26 17.19
N GLN A 92 2.26 -4.11 17.54
CA GLN A 92 3.36 -4.11 16.57
C GLN A 92 3.53 -5.46 15.89
N ALA A 93 3.45 -6.57 16.64
CA ALA A 93 3.49 -7.92 16.08
C ALA A 93 2.26 -8.26 15.20
N ALA A 94 1.11 -7.62 15.45
CA ALA A 94 -0.08 -7.74 14.61
C ALA A 94 0.07 -6.93 13.32
N GLN A 95 0.62 -5.72 13.40
CA GLN A 95 0.92 -4.88 12.23
C GLN A 95 1.93 -5.56 11.29
N ASP A 96 3.03 -6.10 11.83
CA ASP A 96 4.04 -6.79 11.01
C ASP A 96 3.46 -8.01 10.28
N ARG A 97 2.61 -8.79 10.96
CA ARG A 97 1.89 -9.92 10.34
C ARG A 97 0.95 -9.45 9.24
N ALA A 98 0.16 -8.40 9.48
CA ALA A 98 -0.74 -7.84 8.48
C ALA A 98 0.02 -7.34 7.24
N HIS A 99 1.19 -6.71 7.44
CA HIS A 99 2.04 -6.23 6.35
C HIS A 99 2.62 -7.38 5.52
N GLU A 100 2.95 -8.51 6.15
CA GLU A 100 3.42 -9.71 5.46
C GLU A 100 2.35 -10.37 4.62
N ASP A 101 1.14 -10.46 5.17
CA ASP A 101 -0.01 -11.03 4.47
C ASP A 101 -0.42 -10.18 3.26
N GLU A 102 -0.44 -8.85 3.40
CA GLU A 102 -0.71 -7.93 2.28
C GLU A 102 0.33 -8.08 1.16
N PHE A 103 1.61 -8.19 1.51
CA PHE A 103 2.68 -8.41 0.52
C PHE A 103 2.54 -9.76 -0.18
N ARG A 104 2.24 -10.83 0.56
CA ARG A 104 2.06 -12.17 0.01
C ARG A 104 0.86 -12.20 -0.94
N GLU A 105 -0.24 -11.55 -0.59
CA GLU A 105 -1.42 -11.45 -1.42
C GLU A 105 -1.14 -10.71 -2.74
N LEU A 106 -0.48 -9.54 -2.68
CA LEU A 106 -0.09 -8.79 -3.88
C LEU A 106 0.82 -9.61 -4.80
N ARG A 107 1.81 -10.30 -4.22
CA ARG A 107 2.75 -11.13 -4.97
C ARG A 107 2.06 -12.36 -5.59
N ALA A 108 1.14 -12.99 -4.87
CA ALA A 108 0.34 -14.10 -5.38
C ALA A 108 -0.57 -13.64 -6.54
N LYS A 109 -1.28 -12.51 -6.37
CA LYS A 109 -2.10 -11.93 -7.44
C LYS A 109 -1.29 -11.57 -8.68
N ALA A 110 -0.10 -10.99 -8.50
CA ALA A 110 0.82 -10.69 -9.60
C ALA A 110 1.26 -11.97 -10.32
N GLY A 111 1.70 -13.00 -9.58
CA GLY A 111 2.15 -14.27 -10.14
C GLY A 111 1.06 -15.02 -10.90
N VAL A 112 -0.14 -15.12 -10.31
CA VAL A 112 -1.31 -15.75 -10.95
C VAL A 112 -1.72 -14.97 -12.20
N SER A 113 -1.81 -13.64 -12.12
CA SER A 113 -2.17 -12.81 -13.28
C SER A 113 -1.15 -12.93 -14.41
N PHE A 114 0.15 -13.00 -14.08
CA PHE A 114 1.22 -13.20 -15.06
C PHE A 114 1.12 -14.57 -15.73
N ALA A 115 0.87 -15.64 -14.96
CA ALA A 115 0.65 -16.97 -15.52
C ALA A 115 -0.56 -16.99 -16.46
N VAL A 116 -1.68 -16.36 -16.06
CA VAL A 116 -2.87 -16.22 -16.91
C VAL A 116 -2.57 -15.37 -18.15
N ALA A 117 -1.76 -14.31 -18.06
CA ALA A 117 -1.35 -13.49 -19.20
C ALA A 117 -0.58 -14.32 -20.24
N VAL A 118 0.38 -15.13 -19.78
CA VAL A 118 1.15 -16.04 -20.65
C VAL A 118 0.25 -17.07 -21.32
N VAL A 119 -0.68 -17.68 -20.57
CA VAL A 119 -1.66 -18.61 -21.13
C VAL A 119 -2.57 -17.91 -22.14
N ALA A 120 -3.09 -16.73 -21.82
CA ALA A 120 -3.94 -15.94 -22.71
C ALA A 120 -3.22 -15.60 -24.02
N MET A 121 -1.92 -15.26 -23.96
CA MET A 121 -1.11 -15.01 -25.15
C MET A 121 -0.93 -16.26 -26.03
N ILE A 122 -0.66 -17.41 -25.42
CA ILE A 122 -0.58 -18.69 -26.14
C ILE A 122 -1.91 -19.03 -26.80
N VAL A 123 -3.02 -18.84 -26.08
CA VAL A 123 -4.39 -19.10 -26.56
C VAL A 123 -4.83 -18.09 -27.63
N SER A 124 -4.28 -16.88 -27.63
CA SER A 124 -4.57 -15.82 -28.64
C SER A 124 -3.81 -16.04 -29.96
N MET A 125 -2.71 -16.80 -29.96
CA MET A 125 -1.92 -17.05 -31.18
C MET A 125 -2.69 -17.64 -32.38
N PRO A 126 -3.56 -18.66 -32.21
CA PRO A 126 -4.38 -19.18 -33.32
C PRO A 126 -5.35 -18.14 -33.91
N LEU A 127 -5.76 -17.14 -33.11
CA LEU A 127 -6.61 -16.05 -33.58
C LEU A 127 -5.81 -15.09 -34.47
N MET A 128 -4.56 -14.79 -34.10
CA MET A 128 -3.64 -13.98 -34.90
C MET A 128 -3.05 -14.70 -36.12
N ALA A 129 -2.99 -16.03 -36.14
CA ALA A 129 -2.43 -16.78 -37.27
C ALA A 129 -3.38 -16.86 -38.50
N GLY A 130 -4.63 -16.41 -38.34
CA GLY A 130 -5.65 -16.44 -39.39
C GLY A 130 -5.46 -15.34 -40.44
N GLU A 131 -5.22 -15.72 -41.70
CA GLU A 131 -5.24 -14.90 -42.93
C GLU A 131 -4.88 -13.41 -42.75
N HIS A 132 -3.64 -13.15 -42.37
CA HIS A 132 -3.04 -11.82 -42.44
C HIS A 132 -2.58 -11.52 -43.86
N GLY A 133 -3.52 -11.12 -44.71
CA GLY A 133 -3.22 -10.39 -45.94
C GLY A 133 -2.97 -8.91 -45.64
N GLY A 134 -1.72 -8.54 -45.33
CA GLY A 134 -1.20 -7.17 -45.54
C GLY A 134 -1.07 -6.24 -44.31
N HIS A 135 0.19 -5.96 -43.96
CA HIS A 135 0.73 -4.65 -43.52
C HIS A 135 0.47 -4.03 -42.11
N SER A 136 0.17 -4.78 -41.05
CA SER A 136 0.11 -4.17 -39.70
C SER A 136 0.56 -5.07 -38.55
N VAL A 137 1.61 -5.87 -38.74
CA VAL A 137 2.25 -6.59 -37.63
C VAL A 137 3.66 -6.03 -37.46
N ASP A 138 3.97 -5.53 -36.26
CA ASP A 138 5.29 -4.98 -35.93
C ASP A 138 6.42 -5.95 -36.31
N PRO A 139 7.59 -5.47 -36.78
CA PRO A 139 8.70 -6.33 -37.19
C PRO A 139 9.09 -7.38 -36.13
N PHE A 140 9.02 -6.99 -34.86
CA PHE A 140 9.28 -7.88 -33.73
C PHE A 140 8.22 -8.99 -33.59
N MET A 141 6.94 -8.64 -33.67
CA MET A 141 5.85 -9.60 -33.53
C MET A 141 5.82 -10.60 -34.71
N ARG A 142 6.17 -10.14 -35.92
CA ARG A 142 6.37 -11.02 -37.08
C ARG A 142 7.48 -12.02 -36.86
N TRP A 143 8.66 -11.55 -36.43
CA TRP A 143 9.80 -12.40 -36.11
C TRP A 143 9.45 -13.44 -35.03
N ALA A 144 8.78 -13.01 -33.96
CA ALA A 144 8.35 -13.89 -32.88
C ALA A 144 7.35 -14.96 -33.37
N MET A 145 6.37 -14.58 -34.19
CA MET A 145 5.38 -15.49 -34.76
C MET A 145 6.01 -16.50 -35.74
N GLU A 146 6.96 -16.07 -36.58
CA GLU A 146 7.66 -16.97 -37.52
C GLU A 146 8.43 -18.08 -36.79
N TRP A 147 9.02 -17.78 -35.63
CA TRP A 147 9.74 -18.76 -34.82
C TRP A 147 8.82 -19.61 -33.92
N MET A 148 7.84 -18.98 -33.26
CA MET A 148 7.06 -19.61 -32.21
C MET A 148 5.84 -20.36 -32.74
N ASN A 149 5.16 -19.84 -33.78
CA ASN A 149 3.94 -20.45 -34.33
C ASN A 149 4.14 -21.88 -34.88
N PRO A 150 5.20 -22.22 -35.66
CA PRO A 150 5.40 -23.59 -36.14
C PRO A 150 5.72 -24.56 -35.01
N ALA A 151 6.49 -24.14 -34.01
CA ALA A 151 6.79 -24.94 -32.82
C ALA A 151 5.53 -25.17 -31.96
N LEU A 152 4.71 -24.13 -31.79
CA LEU A 152 3.49 -24.22 -31.01
C LEU A 152 2.43 -25.09 -31.69
N ARG A 153 2.30 -24.98 -33.01
CA ARG A 153 1.37 -25.78 -33.81
C ARG A 153 1.74 -27.26 -33.85
N SER A 154 3.04 -27.58 -33.83
CA SER A 154 3.51 -28.97 -33.72
C SER A 154 3.37 -29.52 -32.31
N ALA A 155 3.63 -28.72 -31.28
CA ALA A 155 3.50 -29.13 -29.88
C ALA A 155 2.04 -29.27 -29.41
N MET A 156 1.15 -28.38 -29.86
CA MET A 156 -0.26 -28.31 -29.44
C MET A 156 -1.21 -28.17 -30.64
N PRO A 157 -1.31 -29.20 -31.50
CA PRO A 157 -2.19 -29.15 -32.67
C PRO A 157 -3.68 -29.04 -32.30
N TRP A 158 -4.06 -29.59 -31.15
CA TRP A 158 -5.43 -29.52 -30.62
C TRP A 158 -5.90 -28.09 -30.38
N LEU A 159 -5.01 -27.17 -29.97
CA LEU A 159 -5.33 -25.77 -29.69
C LEU A 159 -5.76 -25.03 -30.97
N TYR A 160 -5.10 -25.31 -32.09
CA TYR A 160 -5.42 -24.74 -33.40
C TYR A 160 -6.65 -25.36 -34.04
N ALA A 161 -7.11 -26.50 -33.54
CA ALA A 161 -8.35 -27.14 -33.98
C ALA A 161 -9.59 -26.54 -33.30
N ILE A 162 -9.43 -25.77 -32.22
CA ILE A 162 -10.53 -25.13 -31.50
C ILE A 162 -11.15 -24.01 -32.36
N PRO A 163 -12.48 -23.94 -32.48
CA PRO A 163 -13.14 -22.84 -33.18
C PRO A 163 -12.75 -21.47 -32.61
N ARG A 164 -12.47 -20.49 -33.48
CA ARG A 164 -12.10 -19.11 -33.07
C ARG A 164 -13.10 -18.48 -32.09
N ALA A 165 -14.39 -18.75 -32.28
CA ALA A 165 -15.44 -18.31 -31.37
C ALA A 165 -15.24 -18.88 -29.95
N ALA A 166 -14.94 -20.17 -29.82
CA ALA A 166 -14.73 -20.78 -28.51
C ALA A 166 -13.49 -20.21 -27.79
N LEU A 167 -12.40 -19.95 -28.53
CA LEU A 167 -11.20 -19.32 -27.98
C LEU A 167 -11.48 -17.89 -27.49
N SER A 168 -12.15 -17.07 -28.30
CA SER A 168 -12.50 -15.69 -27.94
C SER A 168 -13.45 -15.60 -26.75
N TRP A 169 -14.46 -16.47 -26.66
CA TRP A 169 -15.31 -16.57 -25.47
C TRP A 169 -14.54 -17.03 -24.23
N GLY A 170 -13.63 -18.00 -24.36
CA GLY A 170 -12.77 -18.44 -23.26
C GLY A 170 -11.86 -17.32 -22.74
N LEU A 171 -11.23 -16.59 -23.65
CA LEU A 171 -10.39 -15.43 -23.32
C LEU A 171 -11.19 -14.29 -22.68
N LEU A 172 -12.43 -14.05 -23.13
CA LEU A 172 -13.33 -13.08 -22.52
C LEU A 172 -13.57 -13.42 -21.05
N VAL A 173 -13.99 -14.67 -20.77
CA VAL A 173 -14.29 -15.11 -19.40
C VAL A 173 -13.04 -15.05 -18.52
N ALA A 174 -11.89 -15.52 -19.02
CA ALA A 174 -10.63 -15.44 -18.30
C ALA A 174 -10.22 -13.99 -17.98
N THR A 175 -10.30 -13.09 -18.97
CA THR A 175 -9.97 -11.68 -18.81
C THR A 175 -10.90 -10.98 -17.84
N LEU A 176 -12.21 -11.24 -17.94
CA LEU A 176 -13.20 -10.74 -17.01
C LEU A 176 -12.91 -11.21 -15.58
N GLY A 177 -12.52 -12.48 -15.41
CA GLY A 177 -12.10 -13.03 -14.12
C GLY A 177 -10.89 -12.29 -13.53
N VAL A 178 -9.85 -12.07 -14.34
CA VAL A 178 -8.66 -11.31 -13.92
C VAL A 178 -9.02 -9.86 -13.58
N MET A 179 -9.82 -9.18 -14.39
CA MET A 179 -10.26 -7.81 -14.13
C MET A 179 -11.08 -7.71 -12.84
N ALA A 180 -11.99 -8.66 -12.61
CA ALA A 180 -12.86 -8.67 -11.43
C ALA A 180 -12.13 -9.09 -10.14
N TRP A 181 -11.04 -9.86 -10.23
CA TRP A 181 -10.28 -10.33 -9.08
C TRP A 181 -9.00 -9.51 -8.83
N ALA A 182 -8.03 -9.57 -9.75
CA ALA A 182 -6.74 -8.89 -9.61
C ALA A 182 -6.86 -7.40 -9.97
N GLY A 183 -7.63 -7.07 -11.00
CA GLY A 183 -7.78 -5.70 -11.50
C GLY A 183 -8.74 -4.82 -10.71
N ARG A 184 -9.63 -5.39 -9.88
CA ARG A 184 -10.76 -4.71 -9.23
C ARG A 184 -10.37 -3.40 -8.57
N HIS A 185 -9.24 -3.42 -7.89
CA HIS A 185 -8.69 -2.30 -7.16
C HIS A 185 -8.38 -1.08 -8.03
N PHE A 186 -7.89 -1.29 -9.26
CA PHE A 186 -7.64 -0.19 -10.18
C PHE A 186 -8.93 0.51 -10.58
N TYR A 187 -9.98 -0.27 -10.87
CA TYR A 187 -11.28 0.27 -11.26
C TYR A 187 -11.99 0.99 -10.12
N THR A 188 -12.00 0.40 -8.91
CA THR A 188 -12.62 1.06 -7.74
C THR A 188 -11.88 2.35 -7.38
N ARG A 189 -10.54 2.35 -7.41
CA ARG A 189 -9.76 3.57 -7.16
C ARG A 189 -9.89 4.62 -8.25
N ALA A 190 -9.89 4.22 -9.52
CA ALA A 190 -10.14 5.13 -10.64
C ALA A 190 -11.52 5.78 -10.52
N TRP A 191 -12.55 5.01 -10.15
CA TRP A 191 -13.89 5.55 -9.92
C TRP A 191 -13.93 6.54 -8.76
N THR A 192 -13.26 6.22 -7.65
CA THR A 192 -13.12 7.14 -6.53
C THR A 192 -12.36 8.40 -6.95
N ALA A 193 -11.25 8.28 -7.66
CA ALA A 193 -10.46 9.42 -8.15
C ALA A 193 -11.29 10.33 -9.06
N PHE A 194 -12.07 9.75 -9.98
CA PHE A 194 -12.99 10.44 -10.86
C PHE A 194 -14.07 11.21 -10.11
N ARG A 195 -14.73 10.60 -9.11
CA ARG A 195 -15.74 11.30 -8.27
C ARG A 195 -15.15 12.50 -7.52
N HIS A 196 -13.86 12.45 -7.20
CA HIS A 196 -13.14 13.54 -6.54
C HIS A 196 -12.40 14.47 -7.52
N HIS A 197 -12.75 14.42 -8.82
CA HIS A 197 -12.17 15.28 -9.87
C HIS A 197 -10.63 15.25 -9.91
N SER A 198 -10.06 14.06 -9.69
CA SER A 198 -8.62 13.81 -9.74
C SER A 198 -8.29 12.67 -10.70
N ALA A 199 -7.08 12.68 -11.24
CA ALA A 199 -6.55 11.61 -12.07
C ALA A 199 -5.25 11.07 -11.46
N ASP A 200 -5.09 9.75 -11.48
CA ASP A 200 -3.93 9.05 -10.94
C ASP A 200 -3.51 7.90 -11.87
N MET A 201 -2.48 7.14 -11.47
CA MET A 201 -2.02 5.96 -12.20
C MET A 201 -3.18 4.96 -12.45
N ASN A 202 -4.05 4.73 -11.46
CA ASN A 202 -5.16 3.79 -11.57
C ASN A 202 -6.15 4.23 -12.66
N THR A 203 -6.35 5.54 -12.81
CA THR A 203 -7.23 6.13 -13.83
C THR A 203 -6.77 5.78 -15.24
N LEU A 204 -5.46 5.95 -15.52
CA LEU A 204 -4.89 5.61 -16.83
C LEU A 204 -5.05 4.10 -17.12
N VAL A 205 -4.76 3.26 -16.13
CA VAL A 205 -4.90 1.79 -16.24
C VAL A 205 -6.35 1.41 -16.53
N ALA A 206 -7.29 1.92 -15.74
CA ALA A 206 -8.70 1.58 -15.87
C ALA A 206 -9.28 2.02 -17.22
N VAL A 207 -8.90 3.20 -17.73
CA VAL A 207 -9.35 3.68 -19.05
C VAL A 207 -8.74 2.84 -20.17
N GLY A 208 -7.42 2.61 -20.14
CA GLY A 208 -6.74 1.86 -21.20
C GLY A 208 -7.19 0.40 -21.29
N THR A 209 -7.13 -0.31 -20.16
CA THR A 209 -7.55 -1.72 -20.10
C THR A 209 -9.07 -1.88 -20.26
N GLY A 210 -9.86 -0.93 -19.76
CA GLY A 210 -11.30 -0.89 -19.97
C GLY A 210 -11.68 -0.69 -21.44
N ALA A 211 -11.04 0.24 -22.16
CA ALA A 211 -11.29 0.48 -23.58
C ALA A 211 -10.93 -0.75 -24.44
N ALA A 212 -9.74 -1.34 -24.20
CA ALA A 212 -9.32 -2.55 -24.89
C ALA A 212 -10.25 -3.74 -24.62
N PHE A 213 -10.73 -3.89 -23.37
CA PHE A 213 -11.68 -4.92 -23.02
C PHE A 213 -13.04 -4.71 -23.71
N VAL A 214 -13.62 -3.50 -23.67
CA VAL A 214 -14.91 -3.20 -24.33
C VAL A 214 -14.81 -3.43 -25.83
N TYR A 215 -13.72 -3.01 -26.48
CA TYR A 215 -13.49 -3.29 -27.90
C TYR A 215 -13.47 -4.80 -28.17
N SER A 216 -12.71 -5.56 -27.37
CA SER A 216 -12.58 -7.01 -27.54
C SER A 216 -13.92 -7.72 -27.33
N VAL A 217 -14.73 -7.27 -26.36
CA VAL A 217 -16.09 -7.78 -26.13
C VAL A 217 -16.98 -7.49 -27.35
N ALA A 218 -16.94 -6.28 -27.90
CA ALA A 218 -17.70 -5.94 -29.09
C ALA A 218 -17.29 -6.81 -30.29
N ALA A 219 -15.99 -7.01 -30.51
CA ALA A 219 -15.45 -7.89 -31.53
C ALA A 219 -15.89 -9.36 -31.35
N THR A 220 -15.97 -9.84 -30.10
CA THR A 220 -16.39 -11.21 -29.77
C THR A 220 -17.89 -11.44 -29.95
N VAL A 221 -18.72 -10.50 -29.49
CA VAL A 221 -20.19 -10.65 -29.46
C VAL A 221 -20.83 -10.27 -30.79
N ALA A 222 -20.28 -9.29 -31.50
CA ALA A 222 -20.84 -8.76 -32.75
C ALA A 222 -19.82 -8.73 -33.90
N PRO A 223 -19.16 -9.85 -34.26
CA PRO A 223 -18.14 -9.86 -35.31
C PRO A 223 -18.68 -9.39 -36.67
N GLY A 224 -19.96 -9.66 -36.96
CA GLY A 224 -20.63 -9.22 -38.19
C GLY A 224 -20.72 -7.69 -38.34
N PHE A 225 -20.72 -6.93 -37.25
CA PHE A 225 -20.72 -5.46 -37.31
C PHE A 225 -19.41 -4.90 -37.89
N PHE A 226 -18.29 -5.55 -37.55
CA PHE A 226 -16.95 -5.19 -38.01
C PHE A 226 -16.74 -5.67 -39.44
N LEU A 227 -17.07 -6.93 -39.73
CA LEU A 227 -16.90 -7.53 -41.06
C LEU A 227 -17.68 -6.77 -42.14
N ARG A 228 -18.90 -6.30 -41.86
CA ARG A 228 -19.69 -5.47 -42.79
C ARG A 228 -19.05 -4.11 -43.10
N ARG A 229 -18.17 -3.62 -42.22
CA ARG A 229 -17.42 -2.37 -42.41
C ARG A 229 -16.02 -2.60 -42.98
N GLY A 230 -15.70 -3.85 -43.36
CA GLY A 230 -14.37 -4.22 -43.84
C GLY A 230 -13.30 -4.23 -42.75
N VAL A 231 -13.70 -4.24 -41.47
CA VAL A 231 -12.77 -4.30 -40.32
C VAL A 231 -12.74 -5.74 -39.79
N GLN A 232 -11.55 -6.27 -39.57
CA GLN A 232 -11.41 -7.58 -38.93
C GLN A 232 -11.62 -7.45 -37.41
N PRO A 233 -12.45 -8.30 -36.80
CA PRO A 233 -12.74 -8.24 -35.37
C PRO A 233 -11.60 -8.88 -34.57
N ASP A 234 -10.49 -8.16 -34.43
CA ASP A 234 -9.38 -8.58 -33.56
C ASP A 234 -9.74 -8.41 -32.08
N VAL A 235 -9.12 -9.21 -31.22
CA VAL A 235 -9.32 -9.15 -29.77
C VAL A 235 -7.99 -8.86 -29.09
N TYR A 236 -8.04 -8.13 -27.97
CA TYR A 236 -6.88 -7.66 -27.21
C TYR A 236 -6.95 -8.11 -25.74
N TYR A 237 -7.57 -9.26 -25.49
CA TYR A 237 -7.74 -9.83 -24.16
C TYR A 237 -6.39 -10.07 -23.48
N GLU A 238 -5.41 -10.60 -24.21
CA GLU A 238 -4.06 -10.82 -23.69
C GLU A 238 -3.37 -9.51 -23.28
N ALA A 239 -3.54 -8.44 -24.05
CA ALA A 239 -2.98 -7.13 -23.72
C ALA A 239 -3.56 -6.58 -22.40
N VAL A 240 -4.87 -6.72 -22.19
CA VAL A 240 -5.53 -6.32 -20.94
C VAL A 240 -4.96 -7.07 -19.74
N VAL A 241 -4.86 -8.40 -19.84
CA VAL A 241 -4.33 -9.24 -18.76
C VAL A 241 -2.85 -8.95 -18.50
N PHE A 242 -2.05 -8.73 -19.55
CA PHE A 242 -0.63 -8.38 -19.41
C PHE A 242 -0.41 -7.04 -18.73
N ILE A 243 -1.16 -6.00 -19.12
CA ILE A 243 -1.06 -4.69 -18.50
C ILE A 243 -1.37 -4.81 -17.01
N ILE A 244 -2.45 -5.50 -16.64
CA ILE A 244 -2.80 -5.73 -15.23
C ILE A 244 -1.68 -6.49 -14.51
N ALA A 245 -1.17 -7.58 -15.09
CA ALA A 245 -0.12 -8.39 -14.48
C ALA A 245 1.19 -7.61 -14.26
N LEU A 246 1.65 -6.86 -15.26
CA LEU A 246 2.89 -6.08 -15.20
C LEU A 246 2.78 -4.94 -14.18
N ILE A 247 1.63 -4.27 -14.10
CA ILE A 247 1.42 -3.20 -13.13
C ILE A 247 1.32 -3.77 -11.71
N LEU A 248 0.66 -4.92 -11.51
CA LEU A 248 0.69 -5.61 -10.22
C LEU A 248 2.12 -5.99 -9.82
N ALA A 249 2.92 -6.49 -10.75
CA ALA A 249 4.32 -6.81 -10.50
C ALA A 249 5.13 -5.56 -10.14
N GLY A 250 4.92 -4.44 -10.84
CA GLY A 250 5.49 -3.13 -10.52
C GLY A 250 5.14 -2.68 -9.11
N ASN A 251 3.86 -2.71 -8.75
CA ASN A 251 3.38 -2.36 -7.42
C ASN A 251 3.97 -3.27 -6.33
N ALA A 252 4.14 -4.57 -6.61
CA ALA A 252 4.76 -5.52 -5.68
C ALA A 252 6.26 -5.22 -5.48
N MET A 253 6.97 -4.84 -6.54
CA MET A 253 8.38 -4.41 -6.45
C MET A 253 8.50 -3.09 -5.67
N GLU A 254 7.63 -2.13 -5.95
CA GLU A 254 7.59 -0.85 -5.23
C GLU A 254 7.30 -1.06 -3.74
N ALA A 255 6.30 -1.88 -3.40
CA ALA A 255 5.97 -2.23 -2.03
C ALA A 255 7.15 -2.91 -1.31
N ARG A 256 7.87 -3.82 -2.00
CA ARG A 256 9.08 -4.46 -1.46
C ARG A 256 10.16 -3.42 -1.14
N ALA A 257 10.44 -2.50 -2.07
CA ALA A 257 11.45 -1.47 -1.89
C ALA A 257 11.12 -0.54 -0.72
N LYS A 258 9.86 -0.07 -0.63
CA LYS A 258 9.38 0.76 0.48
C LYS A 258 9.40 0.02 1.82
N ARG A 259 9.11 -1.28 1.83
CA ARG A 259 9.18 -2.10 3.07
C ARG A 259 10.60 -2.17 3.60
N GLN A 260 11.59 -2.36 2.73
CA GLN A 260 12.99 -2.46 3.14
C GLN A 260 13.49 -1.16 3.78
N THR A 261 13.20 -0.01 3.18
CA THR A 261 13.58 1.30 3.75
C THR A 261 12.85 1.58 5.06
N SER A 262 11.55 1.26 5.12
CA SER A 262 10.75 1.44 6.34
C SER A 262 11.23 0.55 7.48
N ALA A 263 11.67 -0.68 7.20
CA ALA A 263 12.21 -1.59 8.22
C ALA A 263 13.49 -1.04 8.87
N ALA A 264 14.38 -0.43 8.09
CA ALA A 264 15.59 0.20 8.62
C ALA A 264 15.27 1.40 9.52
N LEU A 265 14.31 2.25 9.12
CA LEU A 265 13.85 3.36 9.95
C LEU A 265 13.15 2.88 11.24
N ARG A 266 12.34 1.82 11.15
CA ARG A 266 11.70 1.22 12.35
C ARG A 266 12.74 0.64 13.31
N ALA A 267 13.79 0.00 12.80
CA ALA A 267 14.86 -0.51 13.65
C ALA A 267 15.54 0.61 14.45
N LEU A 268 15.62 1.83 13.91
CA LEU A 268 16.10 3.01 14.66
C LEU A 268 15.06 3.48 15.69
N ALA A 269 13.77 3.51 15.35
CA ALA A 269 12.71 3.89 16.27
C ALA A 269 12.56 2.91 17.45
N ASP A 270 12.72 1.60 17.20
CA ASP A 270 12.69 0.55 18.23
C ASP A 270 13.90 0.59 19.18
N LEU A 271 14.91 1.45 18.91
CA LEU A 271 15.98 1.70 19.87
C LEU A 271 15.49 2.52 21.08
N GLN A 272 14.47 3.36 20.89
CA GLN A 272 13.93 4.20 21.93
C GLN A 272 13.32 3.35 23.06
N PRO A 273 13.78 3.49 24.32
CA PRO A 273 13.25 2.73 25.44
C PRO A 273 11.77 3.08 25.66
N LYS A 274 10.92 2.07 25.73
CA LYS A 274 9.46 2.24 25.90
C LYS A 274 9.07 2.42 27.37
N THR A 275 9.97 2.05 28.29
CA THR A 275 9.77 2.11 29.73
C THR A 275 10.93 2.84 30.38
N ALA A 276 10.64 3.58 31.44
CA ALA A 276 11.62 4.23 32.27
C ALA A 276 11.36 3.85 33.74
N ARG A 277 12.44 3.80 34.52
CA ARG A 277 12.37 3.63 35.96
C ARG A 277 12.53 4.96 36.66
N ILE A 278 11.46 5.43 37.26
CA ILE A 278 11.40 6.75 37.89
C ILE A 278 11.51 6.59 39.40
N LEU A 279 12.34 7.40 40.04
CA LEU A 279 12.42 7.50 41.49
C LEU A 279 11.38 8.53 41.98
N ARG A 280 10.32 8.06 42.64
CA ARG A 280 9.31 8.92 43.27
C ARG A 280 9.20 8.59 44.74
N ASP A 281 9.26 9.61 45.59
CA ASP A 281 9.18 9.49 47.06
C ASP A 281 10.14 8.44 47.66
N GLY A 282 11.33 8.28 47.05
CA GLY A 282 12.35 7.31 47.47
C GLY A 282 12.08 5.87 47.05
N ALA A 283 11.05 5.60 46.23
CA ALA A 283 10.75 4.29 45.66
C ALA A 283 10.99 4.27 44.14
N GLU A 284 11.58 3.18 43.64
CA GLU A 284 11.73 2.89 42.21
C GLU A 284 10.38 2.43 41.64
N VAL A 285 9.85 3.15 40.65
CA VAL A 285 8.60 2.82 39.94
C VAL A 285 8.90 2.66 38.44
N ASP A 286 8.62 1.49 37.89
CA ASP A 286 8.69 1.24 36.45
C ASP A 286 7.40 1.74 35.77
N GLY A 287 7.53 2.55 34.73
CA GLY A 287 6.41 3.10 33.97
C GLY A 287 6.74 3.35 32.50
N PRO A 288 5.74 3.72 31.68
CA PRO A 288 5.95 4.21 30.32
C PRO A 288 6.94 5.38 30.30
N VAL A 289 7.81 5.43 29.27
CA VAL A 289 8.75 6.56 29.10
C VAL A 289 8.01 7.90 28.95
N ASP A 290 6.79 7.88 28.42
CA ASP A 290 5.93 9.05 28.23
C ASP A 290 5.46 9.68 29.56
N ASP A 291 5.52 8.94 30.68
CA ASP A 291 5.15 9.43 32.01
C ASP A 291 6.29 10.18 32.71
N VAL A 292 7.50 10.17 32.13
CA VAL A 292 8.68 10.87 32.67
C VAL A 292 8.53 12.38 32.44
N ARG A 293 8.66 13.16 33.52
CA ARG A 293 8.57 14.62 33.46
C ARG A 293 9.93 15.27 33.69
N HIS A 294 10.08 16.50 33.20
CA HIS A 294 11.30 17.27 33.43
C HIS A 294 11.54 17.47 34.93
N GLY A 295 12.71 17.04 35.41
CA GLY A 295 13.07 17.06 36.84
C GLY A 295 12.80 15.75 37.59
N ASP A 296 12.18 14.75 36.95
CA ASP A 296 12.10 13.40 37.53
C ASP A 296 13.51 12.77 37.57
N GLU A 297 13.84 12.09 38.67
CA GLU A 297 15.06 11.28 38.77
C GLU A 297 14.80 9.89 38.17
N VAL A 298 15.67 9.46 37.25
CA VAL A 298 15.55 8.17 36.57
C VAL A 298 16.72 7.27 36.95
N VAL A 299 16.43 6.04 37.35
CA VAL A 299 17.45 5.06 37.73
C VAL A 299 17.73 4.13 36.57
N VAL A 300 18.97 4.09 36.08
CA VAL A 300 19.40 3.22 34.98
C VAL A 300 20.42 2.21 35.51
N ARG A 301 20.15 0.91 35.34
CA ARG A 301 21.06 -0.16 35.78
C ARG A 301 22.08 -0.52 34.68
N PRO A 302 23.20 -1.18 35.04
CA PRO A 302 24.16 -1.64 34.06
C PRO A 302 23.52 -2.54 33.00
N GLY A 303 23.71 -2.21 31.73
CA GLY A 303 23.13 -2.92 30.58
C GLY A 303 21.72 -2.46 30.18
N GLU A 304 21.08 -1.58 30.96
CA GLU A 304 19.84 -0.92 30.56
C GLU A 304 20.13 0.26 29.62
N ARG A 305 19.13 0.62 28.81
CA ARG A 305 19.21 1.79 27.93
C ARG A 305 18.76 3.03 28.69
N ILE A 306 19.41 4.15 28.42
CA ILE A 306 19.02 5.45 28.96
C ILE A 306 17.71 5.88 28.27
N PRO A 307 16.59 6.08 29.01
CA PRO A 307 15.27 6.28 28.41
C PRO A 307 15.02 7.70 27.91
N VAL A 308 15.66 8.71 28.50
CA VAL A 308 15.50 10.13 28.17
C VAL A 308 16.83 10.86 28.34
N ASP A 309 16.99 12.00 27.67
CA ASP A 309 18.13 12.89 27.87
C ASP A 309 18.09 13.50 29.29
N GLY A 310 19.26 13.64 29.92
CA GLY A 310 19.36 14.18 31.27
C GLY A 310 20.81 14.38 31.76
N GLU A 311 20.95 14.82 32.99
CA GLU A 311 22.25 15.01 33.67
C GLU A 311 22.45 13.95 34.76
N VAL A 312 23.69 13.46 34.91
CA VAL A 312 24.02 12.47 35.94
C VAL A 312 24.09 13.16 37.31
N VAL A 313 23.10 12.88 38.16
CA VAL A 313 23.03 13.41 39.53
C VAL A 313 23.80 12.54 40.54
N SER A 314 23.90 11.24 40.30
CA SER A 314 24.61 10.30 41.18
C SER A 314 25.10 9.06 40.43
N GLY A 315 26.26 8.53 40.84
CA GLY A 315 26.89 7.35 40.23
C GLY A 315 27.87 7.66 39.09
N ALA A 316 28.54 6.62 38.60
CA ALA A 316 29.43 6.68 37.43
C ALA A 316 29.39 5.34 36.68
N SER A 317 29.28 5.40 35.36
CA SER A 317 29.29 4.22 34.48
C SER A 317 29.79 4.63 33.10
N ALA A 318 30.14 3.64 32.27
CA ALA A 318 30.46 3.86 30.87
C ALA A 318 29.22 3.58 30.00
N VAL A 319 28.94 4.44 29.03
CA VAL A 319 27.75 4.38 28.17
C VAL A 319 28.17 4.19 26.72
N ASP A 320 27.54 3.23 26.04
CA ASP A 320 27.74 3.03 24.61
C ASP A 320 26.83 3.98 23.80
N GLU A 321 27.43 5.04 23.25
CA GLU A 321 26.76 6.02 22.39
C GLU A 321 26.96 5.74 20.89
N SER A 322 27.55 4.60 20.51
CA SER A 322 27.93 4.28 19.12
C SER A 322 26.77 4.40 18.13
N MET A 323 25.54 4.14 18.58
CA MET A 323 24.33 4.21 17.75
C MET A 323 23.86 5.64 17.46
N LEU A 324 24.26 6.62 18.27
CA LEU A 324 23.90 8.04 18.12
C LEU A 324 25.05 8.84 17.53
N THR A 325 26.26 8.64 18.05
CA THR A 325 27.45 9.43 17.70
C THR A 325 28.32 8.76 16.65
N GLY A 326 28.22 7.43 16.49
CA GLY A 326 29.09 6.65 15.62
C GLY A 326 30.45 6.32 16.23
N GLU A 327 30.72 6.72 17.48
CA GLU A 327 31.97 6.44 18.17
C GLU A 327 31.99 5.00 18.69
N SER A 328 33.06 4.25 18.41
CA SER A 328 33.14 2.82 18.76
C SER A 328 33.53 2.54 20.21
N MET A 329 33.92 3.56 20.97
CA MET A 329 34.35 3.45 22.35
C MET A 329 33.28 4.02 23.27
N PRO A 330 32.90 3.30 24.35
CA PRO A 330 32.00 3.84 25.36
C PRO A 330 32.60 5.07 26.06
N VAL A 331 31.74 6.04 26.39
CA VAL A 331 32.08 7.29 27.08
C VAL A 331 31.85 7.16 28.58
#